data_AF-A0A3P7G0Z3-F1
#
_entry.id   AF-A0A3P7G0Z3-F1
#
_cell.length_a   1.000
_cell.length_b   1.000
_cell.length_c   1.000
_cell.angle_alpha   90.00
_cell.angle_beta   90.00
_cell.angle_gamma   90.00
#
_symmetry.space_group_name_H-M   'P 1'
#
loop_
_entity.id
_entity.type
_entity.pdbx_description
1 polymer ?
#
loop_
_entity_poly.entity_id
_entity_poly.type
_entity_poly.pdbx_seq_one_letter_code
_entity_poly.pdbx_strand_id
1 'polypeptide(L)'
;MLHRDGPNYSSRVHTISDELINQMECAQSLILVLTQHFLDNEWKTLQIKTSHQIFAKNRHKKLIALLGDGIEPNQLDAELGQILRKNTCIRMNDPLFWNLLHSALPIRIAPSSCSGGSSQIYSDCYGSIVPSDIV
;
A
#
# COMPACT_ATOMS: atom_id res chain seq x y z
N MET A 1 12.61 32.19 29.38
CA MET A 1 12.54 31.04 30.31
C MET A 1 11.54 30.04 29.76
N LEU A 2 11.86 28.75 29.84
CA LEU A 2 11.16 27.55 29.34
C LEU A 2 11.55 27.05 27.93
N HIS A 3 12.05 25.80 27.93
CA HIS A 3 12.25 24.86 26.82
C HIS A 3 13.42 25.08 25.86
N ARG A 4 14.65 24.91 26.37
CA ARG A 4 15.78 24.47 25.52
C ARG A 4 16.08 22.97 25.65
N ASP A 5 15.55 22.34 26.70
CA ASP A 5 15.73 20.91 26.99
C ASP A 5 14.47 20.09 26.70
N GLY A 6 13.79 20.38 25.59
CA GLY A 6 12.82 19.44 25.04
C GLY A 6 13.55 18.14 24.69
N PRO A 7 12.98 16.95 24.98
CA PRO A 7 13.59 15.69 24.56
C PRO A 7 13.93 15.82 23.08
N ASN A 8 15.19 15.51 22.74
CA ASN A 8 15.71 15.62 21.38
C ASN A 8 14.86 14.70 20.51
N TYR A 9 13.77 15.26 19.99
CA TYR A 9 12.72 14.58 19.26
C TYR A 9 13.44 14.14 18.00
N SER A 10 13.87 12.88 17.96
CA SER A 10 14.78 12.37 16.95
C SER A 10 14.13 12.64 15.60
N SER A 11 14.56 13.72 14.94
CA SER A 11 13.84 14.26 13.78
C SER A 11 13.76 13.21 12.69
N ARG A 12 14.80 12.36 12.59
CA ARG A 12 14.86 11.20 11.72
C ARG A 12 13.67 10.25 11.88
N VAL A 13 13.22 10.00 13.11
CA VAL A 13 12.06 9.12 13.37
C VAL A 13 10.77 9.77 12.83
N HIS A 14 10.60 11.08 13.01
CA HIS A 14 9.44 11.80 12.47
C HIS A 14 9.47 11.95 10.95
N THR A 15 10.62 12.27 10.35
CA THR A 15 10.73 12.40 8.89
C THR A 15 10.48 11.07 8.17
N ILE A 16 10.88 9.94 8.78
CA ILE A 16 10.53 8.60 8.26
C ILE A 16 9.01 8.35 8.34
N SER A 17 8.32 8.97 9.29
CA SER A 17 6.88 8.77 9.48
C SER A 17 6.07 9.37 8.33
N ASP A 18 6.34 10.63 7.96
CA ASP A 18 5.55 11.33 6.93
C ASP A 18 5.71 10.69 5.54
N GLU A 19 6.94 10.31 5.18
CA GLU A 19 7.19 9.61 3.92
C GLU A 19 6.50 8.26 3.89
N LEU A 20 6.59 7.48 4.98
CA LEU A 20 5.92 6.19 5.07
C LEU A 20 4.40 6.34 5.01
N ILE A 21 3.84 7.37 5.66
CA ILE A 21 2.40 7.68 5.60
C ILE A 21 1.99 7.97 4.15
N ASN A 22 2.70 8.87 3.47
CA ASN A 22 2.42 9.21 2.08
C ASN A 22 2.51 7.98 1.17
N GLN A 23 3.51 7.12 1.38
CA GLN A 23 3.63 5.85 0.66
C GLN A 23 2.45 4.92 0.92
N MET A 24 1.98 4.79 2.16
CA MET A 24 0.79 3.99 2.49
C MET A 24 -0.48 4.56 1.87
N GLU A 25 -0.60 5.88 1.75
CA GLU A 25 -1.73 6.54 1.11
C GLU A 25 -1.73 6.38 -0.41
N CYS A 26 -0.58 6.41 -1.06
CA CYS A 26 -0.46 6.23 -2.51
C CYS A 26 -0.47 4.76 -2.95
N ALA A 27 -0.02 3.82 -2.11
CA ALA A 27 0.11 2.42 -2.48
C ALA A 27 -1.25 1.76 -2.77
N GLN A 28 -1.33 0.95 -3.83
CA GLN A 28 -2.51 0.12 -4.13
C GLN A 28 -2.47 -1.26 -3.46
N SER A 29 -1.25 -1.75 -3.21
CA SER A 29 -1.00 -3.03 -2.57
C SER A 29 0.08 -2.88 -1.50
N LEU A 30 -0.09 -3.60 -0.39
CA LEU A 30 0.90 -3.73 0.66
C LEU A 30 1.27 -5.20 0.79
N ILE A 31 2.56 -5.50 0.66
CA ILE A 31 3.10 -6.84 0.91
C ILE A 31 3.74 -6.82 2.30
N LEU A 32 3.19 -7.61 3.22
CA LEU A 32 3.68 -7.72 4.58
C LEU A 32 4.49 -9.01 4.74
N VAL A 33 5.82 -8.90 4.84
CA VAL A 33 6.71 -10.07 4.96
C VAL A 33 6.91 -10.41 6.44
N LEU A 34 6.27 -11.50 6.88
CA LEU A 34 6.32 -11.97 8.25
C LEU A 34 7.47 -12.94 8.42
N THR A 35 8.58 -12.43 8.96
CA THR A 35 9.71 -13.22 9.44
C THR A 35 9.79 -13.13 10.97
N GLN A 36 10.49 -14.06 11.60
CA GLN A 36 10.69 -14.01 13.06
C GLN A 36 11.30 -12.67 13.49
N HIS A 37 12.32 -12.20 12.76
CA HIS A 37 12.97 -10.92 13.03
C HIS A 37 12.00 -9.72 12.93
N PHE A 38 11.11 -9.72 11.94
CA PHE A 38 10.11 -8.66 11.78
C PHE A 38 9.11 -8.65 12.94
N LEU A 39 8.63 -9.82 13.35
CA LEU A 39 7.70 -9.94 14.48
C LEU A 39 8.34 -9.46 15.79
N ASP A 40 9.59 -9.85 16.01
CA ASP A 40 10.30 -9.53 17.25
C ASP A 40 10.73 -8.06 17.35
N ASN A 41 11.02 -7.39 16.23
CA ASN A 41 11.64 -6.06 16.24
C ASN A 41 10.76 -4.95 15.66
N GLU A 42 10.05 -5.23 14.55
CA GLU A 42 9.42 -4.19 13.73
C GLU A 42 7.92 -4.08 13.97
N TRP A 43 7.20 -5.20 14.02
CA TRP A 43 5.74 -5.22 14.13
C TRP A 43 5.22 -4.50 15.38
N LYS A 44 5.97 -4.59 16.48
CA LYS A 44 5.64 -3.95 17.76
C LYS A 44 5.85 -2.43 17.76
N THR A 45 6.46 -1.86 16.71
CA THR A 45 6.70 -0.42 16.64
C THR A 45 5.43 0.34 16.27
N LEU A 46 5.25 1.51 16.88
CA LEU A 46 4.10 2.37 16.62
C LEU A 46 4.02 2.80 15.14
N GLN A 47 5.17 2.97 14.49
CA GLN A 47 5.24 3.36 13.09
C GLN A 47 4.58 2.30 12.20
N ILE A 48 4.97 1.03 12.33
CA ILE A 48 4.40 -0.05 11.53
C ILE A 48 2.90 -0.23 11.80
N LYS A 49 2.47 -0.19 13.06
CA LYS A 49 1.05 -0.27 13.44
C LYS A 49 0.23 0.86 12.81
N THR A 50 0.71 2.10 12.89
CA THR A 50 0.02 3.28 12.36
C THR A 50 -0.02 3.26 10.83
N SER A 51 1.09 2.92 10.18
CA SER A 51 1.19 2.81 8.72
C SER A 51 0.24 1.75 8.16
N HIS A 52 0.17 0.58 8.80
CA HIS A 52 -0.83 -0.44 8.47
C HIS A 52 -2.26 0.10 8.61
N GLN A 53 -2.59 0.79 9.70
CA GLN A 53 -3.93 1.35 9.90
C GLN A 53 -4.28 2.37 8.82
N ILE A 54 -3.35 3.23 8.42
CA ILE A 54 -3.55 4.21 7.35
C ILE A 54 -3.81 3.49 6.02
N PHE A 55 -3.02 2.48 5.69
CA PHE A 55 -3.24 1.67 4.50
C PHE A 55 -4.62 0.98 4.52
N ALA A 56 -5.00 0.40 5.67
CA ALA A 56 -6.25 -0.33 5.86
C ALA A 56 -7.52 0.53 5.82
N LYS A 57 -7.42 1.88 5.86
CA LYS A 57 -8.57 2.79 5.71
C LYS A 57 -9.26 2.61 4.35
N ASN A 58 -8.51 2.27 3.31
CA ASN A 58 -9.08 2.08 1.98
C ASN A 58 -9.23 0.58 1.67
N ARG A 59 -10.48 0.08 1.81
CA ARG A 59 -10.84 -1.32 1.56
C ARG A 59 -10.61 -1.83 0.13
N HIS A 60 -10.38 -0.93 -0.84
CA HIS A 60 -10.09 -1.32 -2.22
C HIS A 60 -8.61 -1.70 -2.41
N LYS A 61 -7.76 -1.36 -1.45
CA LYS A 61 -6.34 -1.73 -1.46
C LYS A 61 -6.17 -3.18 -1.02
N LYS A 62 -5.18 -3.85 -1.60
CA LYS A 62 -4.88 -5.27 -1.33
C LYS A 62 -3.74 -5.38 -0.32
N LEU A 63 -3.94 -6.11 0.78
CA LEU A 63 -2.85 -6.55 1.63
C LEU A 63 -2.56 -8.02 1.36
N ILE A 64 -1.28 -8.34 1.19
CA ILE A 64 -0.78 -9.68 0.94
C ILE A 64 0.25 -9.99 2.02
N ALA A 65 -0.03 -10.98 2.86
CA ALA A 65 0.90 -11.42 3.89
C ALA A 65 1.73 -12.59 3.36
N LEU A 66 3.06 -12.47 3.49
CA LEU A 66 4.00 -13.53 3.18
C LEU A 66 4.50 -14.14 4.48
N LEU A 67 4.24 -15.43 4.70
CA LEU A 67 4.65 -16.14 5.89
C LEU A 67 6.02 -16.80 5.63
N GLY A 68 7.02 -16.36 6.38
CA GLY A 68 8.33 -16.99 6.40
C GLY A 68 8.30 -18.35 7.11
N ASP A 69 9.42 -19.06 7.03
CA ASP A 69 9.55 -20.37 7.67
C ASP A 69 9.38 -20.29 9.19
N GLY A 70 8.62 -21.24 9.74
CA GLY A 70 8.34 -21.33 11.17
C GLY A 70 7.26 -20.37 11.70
N ILE A 71 6.69 -19.51 10.85
CA ILE A 71 5.63 -18.58 11.27
C ILE A 71 4.26 -19.25 11.19
N GLU A 72 3.71 -19.56 12.36
CA GLU A 72 2.38 -20.13 12.48
C GLU A 72 1.35 -19.06 12.87
N PRO A 73 0.24 -18.89 12.11
CA PRO A 73 -0.77 -17.85 12.36
C PRO A 73 -1.34 -17.85 13.78
N ASN A 74 -1.36 -19.02 14.43
CA ASN A 74 -1.88 -19.23 15.78
C ASN A 74 -0.97 -18.64 16.87
N GLN A 75 0.28 -18.34 16.55
CA GLN A 75 1.27 -17.78 17.49
C GLN A 75 1.35 -16.25 17.38
N LEU A 76 0.65 -15.65 16.42
CA LEU A 76 0.67 -14.21 16.19
C LEU A 76 -0.28 -13.48 17.16
N ASP A 77 -0.01 -12.19 17.36
CA ASP A 77 -0.89 -11.34 18.15
C ASP A 77 -2.29 -11.23 17.53
N ALA A 78 -3.26 -10.79 18.34
CA ALA A 78 -4.66 -10.71 17.90
C ALA A 78 -4.84 -9.81 16.66
N GLU A 79 -4.00 -8.77 16.52
CA GLU A 79 -4.07 -7.83 15.41
C GLU A 79 -3.58 -8.47 14.10
N LEU A 80 -2.40 -9.08 14.09
CA LEU A 80 -1.90 -9.86 12.95
C LEU A 80 -2.85 -11.00 12.61
N GLY A 81 -3.33 -11.74 13.62
CA GLY A 81 -4.32 -12.79 13.40
C GLY A 81 -5.56 -12.26 12.67
N GLN A 82 -6.02 -11.05 13.00
CA GLN A 82 -7.13 -10.41 12.29
C GLN A 82 -6.74 -9.97 10.87
N ILE A 83 -5.54 -9.41 10.68
CA ILE A 83 -5.01 -9.00 9.38
C ILE A 83 -4.95 -10.22 8.45
N LEU A 84 -4.33 -11.31 8.90
CA LEU A 84 -4.18 -12.53 8.10
C LEU A 84 -5.52 -13.14 7.71
N ARG A 85 -6.50 -13.21 8.63
CA ARG A 85 -7.82 -13.77 8.32
C ARG A 85 -8.58 -13.01 7.24
N LYS A 86 -8.34 -11.70 7.09
CA LYS A 86 -9.03 -10.85 6.13
C LYS A 86 -8.32 -10.75 4.78
N ASN A 87 -7.07 -11.20 4.71
CA ASN A 87 -6.18 -10.89 3.60
C ASN A 87 -5.54 -12.16 3.01
N THR A 88 -4.96 -12.01 1.82
CA THR A 88 -4.29 -13.15 1.18
C THR A 88 -3.01 -13.49 1.95
N CYS A 89 -2.86 -14.77 2.30
CA CYS A 89 -1.70 -15.29 3.02
C CYS A 89 -0.98 -16.32 2.15
N ILE A 90 0.32 -16.14 1.92
CA ILE A 90 1.13 -17.00 1.05
C ILE A 90 2.35 -17.44 1.84
N ARG A 91 2.61 -18.75 1.88
CA ARG A 91 3.84 -19.27 2.49
C ARG A 91 5.01 -19.11 1.52
N MET A 92 6.12 -18.59 2.01
CA MET A 92 7.31 -18.35 1.18
C MET A 92 7.95 -19.65 0.65
N ASN A 93 7.70 -20.77 1.32
CA ASN A 93 8.17 -22.10 0.93
C ASN A 93 7.17 -22.86 0.03
N ASP A 94 6.07 -22.23 -0.39
CA ASP A 94 5.11 -22.84 -1.30
C ASP A 94 5.73 -22.99 -2.72
N PRO A 95 5.68 -24.18 -3.35
CA PRO A 95 6.20 -24.37 -4.71
C PRO A 95 5.56 -23.43 -5.76
N LEU A 96 4.34 -22.95 -5.50
CA LEU A 96 3.60 -22.02 -6.34
C LEU A 96 3.69 -20.57 -5.86
N PHE A 97 4.60 -20.25 -4.94
CA PHE A 97 4.75 -18.93 -4.32
C PHE A 97 4.61 -17.77 -5.31
N TRP A 98 5.36 -17.79 -6.41
CA TRP A 98 5.35 -16.71 -7.40
C TRP A 98 4.02 -16.60 -8.15
N ASN A 99 3.37 -17.73 -8.44
CA ASN A 99 2.07 -17.74 -9.10
C ASN A 99 0.98 -17.19 -8.18
N LEU A 100 0.98 -17.63 -6.91
CA LEU A 100 0.06 -17.11 -5.89
C LEU A 100 0.26 -15.62 -5.68
N LEU A 101 1.52 -15.17 -5.55
CA LEU A 101 1.85 -13.76 -5.37
C LEU A 101 1.40 -12.93 -6.56
N HIS A 102 1.72 -13.36 -7.78
CA HIS A 102 1.30 -12.66 -9.00
C HIS A 102 -0.23 -12.59 -9.11
N SER A 103 -0.95 -13.65 -8.75
CA SER A 103 -2.42 -13.67 -8.76
C SER A 103 -3.06 -12.77 -7.71
N ALA A 104 -2.36 -12.52 -6.60
CA ALA A 104 -2.86 -11.72 -5.48
C ALA A 104 -2.64 -10.22 -5.68
N LEU A 105 -1.65 -9.83 -6.49
CA LEU A 105 -1.34 -8.44 -6.80
C LEU A 105 -2.48 -7.79 -7.60
N PRO A 106 -2.73 -6.48 -7.41
CA PRO A 106 -3.67 -5.76 -8.23
C PRO A 106 -3.22 -5.81 -9.69
N ILE A 107 -4.08 -6.36 -10.54
CA ILE A 107 -3.91 -6.27 -11.99
C ILE A 107 -3.85 -4.77 -12.28
N ARG A 108 -2.79 -4.34 -12.96
CA ARG A 108 -2.73 -3.00 -13.54
C ARG A 108 -3.88 -2.93 -14.54
N ILE A 109 -5.06 -2.53 -14.08
CA ILE A 109 -6.13 -2.09 -14.97
C ILE A 109 -5.45 -0.94 -15.69
N ALA A 110 -5.08 -1.17 -16.96
CA ALA A 110 -4.57 -0.14 -17.85
C ALA A 110 -5.40 1.12 -17.56
N PRO A 111 -4.77 2.28 -17.33
CA PRO A 111 -5.44 3.44 -16.77
C PRO A 111 -6.76 3.59 -17.50
N SER A 112 -7.87 3.31 -16.81
CA SER A 112 -9.20 3.57 -17.33
C SER A 112 -9.11 5.03 -17.75
N SER A 113 -9.16 5.24 -19.04
CA SER A 113 -8.74 6.45 -19.71
C SER A 113 -9.16 7.69 -18.91
N CYS A 114 -8.26 8.23 -18.10
CA CYS A 114 -8.18 9.67 -17.91
C CYS A 114 -7.53 10.27 -19.18
N SER A 115 -8.04 9.86 -20.34
CA SER A 115 -7.90 10.50 -21.64
C SER A 115 -9.32 10.86 -22.01
N GLY A 116 -9.73 12.03 -21.53
CA GLY A 116 -11.03 12.65 -21.80
C GLY A 116 -11.00 14.16 -21.55
N GLY A 117 -10.07 14.67 -20.74
CA GLY A 117 -9.96 16.12 -20.47
C GLY A 117 -9.32 16.96 -21.59
N SER A 118 -8.52 16.37 -22.49
CA SER A 118 -7.87 17.13 -23.57
C SER A 118 -8.77 17.37 -24.77
N SER A 119 -9.72 16.47 -25.05
CA SER A 119 -10.68 16.63 -26.16
C SER A 119 -11.77 17.66 -25.85
N GLN A 120 -12.18 17.79 -24.58
CA GLN A 120 -13.12 18.85 -24.18
C GLN A 120 -12.49 20.25 -24.33
N ILE A 121 -11.24 20.43 -23.87
CA ILE A 121 -10.55 21.72 -23.96
C ILE A 121 -10.33 22.14 -25.43
N TYR A 122 -10.04 21.19 -26.32
CA TYR A 122 -9.89 21.50 -27.75
C TYR A 122 -11.24 21.88 -28.40
N SER A 123 -12.34 21.20 -28.06
CA SER A 123 -13.69 21.58 -28.53
C SER A 123 -14.18 22.90 -27.95
N ASP A 124 -13.83 23.20 -26.69
CA ASP A 124 -14.19 24.45 -26.01
C ASP A 124 -13.39 25.64 -26.54
N CYS A 125 -12.13 25.42 -26.97
CA CYS A 125 -11.28 26.48 -27.53
C CYS A 125 -11.40 26.66 -29.06
N TYR A 126 -11.68 25.60 -29.82
CA TYR A 126 -11.64 25.62 -31.29
C TYR A 126 -12.95 25.24 -31.99
N GLY A 127 -14.00 24.90 -31.24
CA GLY A 127 -15.28 24.46 -31.78
C GLY A 127 -15.19 23.11 -32.51
N SER A 128 -16.33 22.43 -32.71
CA SER A 128 -16.35 21.20 -33.50
C SER A 128 -16.13 21.54 -34.97
N ILE A 129 -14.89 21.46 -35.45
CA ILE A 129 -14.60 21.51 -36.88
C ILE A 129 -15.09 20.18 -37.46
N VAL A 130 -16.31 20.19 -37.98
CA VAL A 130 -16.85 19.14 -38.83
C VAL A 130 -16.13 19.20 -40.18
N PRO A 131 -15.53 18.11 -40.67
CA PRO A 131 -15.03 18.07 -42.04
C PRO A 131 -16.21 18.19 -42.99
N SER A 132 -16.29 19.27 -43.75
CA SER A 132 -17.21 19.36 -44.89
C SER A 132 -16.75 18.37 -45.94
N ASP A 133 -17.68 17.53 -46.40
CA ASP A 133 -17.49 16.60 -47.50
C ASP A 133 -16.79 17.28 -48.69
N ILE A 134 -15.71 16.66 -49.17
CA ILE A 134 -15.15 16.97 -50.48
C ILE A 134 -16.08 16.35 -51.52
N VAL A 135 -16.81 17.21 -52.24
CA VAL A 135 -17.52 16.91 -53.50
C VAL A 135 -16.70 17.49 -54.65
#